data_AF-A0A2A2EDU4-F1
#
_entry.id   AF-A0A2A2EDU4-F1
#
_cell.length_a   1.000
_cell.length_b   1.000
_cell.length_c   1.000
_cell.angle_alpha   90.00
_cell.angle_beta   90.00
_cell.angle_gamma   90.00
#
_symmetry.space_group_name_H-M   'P 1'
#
loop_
_entity.id
_entity.type
_entity.pdbx_description
1 polymer ?
#
loop_
_entity_poly.entity_id
_entity_poly.type
_entity_poly.pdbx_seq_one_letter_code
_entity_poly.pdbx_strand_id
1 'polypeptide(L)'
;MTMNDERKLRLLQGAIYGEAIGDALGTPYKGALRDTFRCRGFAGVPDAGMASCGFGDDTSMTLAALDSLLHRAGRVDPDDMRMRLRSWLFDGKYTPDGRAVGVDPTTYRALSGTAGSDAVLDNGSGSLLRCAALAFFDADDDEVAAASAITHSHPTAIGACVRLVRALRALVDGRAAREAAVVAGLLDIWERPRDGIHADAYVLDTLVAAFWCLTTTDSYGDCVRAAVDLGADCDTTAALAGMLAGVVYGFEDERDGDGRGIPGSWDDALHGWHVIAEVLCGGPLDLPDRRRTDEAPVVGRVGVHAAGLPETTEALADAVRAAHLRGDEFSRRALLAGDADERERLFAEAARWFASAARLGDAHSATDLGTLYLYRHVHASDADGAAYGCFAHAASLGDAEGACYLGDLHRDGRGCTQDLDEAFSCYERASQLAARTLDADDPHEGATVGLIELRMANAYEWRLADGGPHTPDVHARIAAQALAHYRRAHAAAMTAIDGGLRMYLKEAMLAQAGIERMEAQPVATRADDAEELRETGGETHGTHV
;
A
#
# COMPACT_ATOMS: atom_id res chain seq x y z
N MET A 1 14.08 -7.54 -33.46
CA MET A 1 13.76 -6.22 -32.88
C MET A 1 13.79 -6.43 -31.38
N THR A 2 14.80 -5.93 -30.68
CA THR A 2 14.89 -6.08 -29.22
C THR A 2 13.66 -5.41 -28.60
N MET A 3 12.84 -6.18 -27.90
CA MET A 3 11.67 -5.67 -27.18
C MET A 3 12.13 -4.61 -26.17
N ASN A 4 11.55 -3.41 -26.20
CA ASN A 4 11.86 -2.35 -25.24
C ASN A 4 11.50 -2.83 -23.82
N ASP A 5 12.32 -2.54 -22.82
CA ASP A 5 12.15 -2.98 -21.43
C ASP A 5 10.79 -2.53 -20.85
N GLU A 6 10.30 -1.37 -21.29
CA GLU A 6 8.97 -0.86 -20.96
C GLU A 6 7.84 -1.79 -21.44
N ARG A 7 7.95 -2.34 -22.66
CA ARG A 7 6.95 -3.30 -23.18
C ARG A 7 7.01 -4.61 -22.41
N LYS A 8 8.21 -5.10 -22.07
CA LYS A 8 8.36 -6.31 -21.23
C LYS A 8 7.71 -6.12 -19.86
N LEU A 9 7.94 -4.97 -19.23
CA LEU A 9 7.36 -4.65 -17.94
C LEU A 9 5.83 -4.62 -17.99
N ARG A 10 5.24 -3.98 -19.00
CA ARG A 10 3.78 -3.97 -19.18
C ARG A 10 3.20 -5.37 -19.38
N LEU A 11 3.85 -6.21 -20.19
CA LEU A 11 3.42 -7.59 -20.40
C LEU A 11 3.54 -8.42 -19.12
N LEU A 12 4.60 -8.20 -18.31
CA LEU A 12 4.76 -8.82 -17.00
C LEU A 12 3.66 -8.36 -16.04
N GLN A 13 3.34 -7.06 -15.99
CA GLN A 13 2.24 -6.53 -15.17
C GLN A 13 0.90 -7.17 -15.57
N GLY A 14 0.56 -7.17 -16.86
CA GLY A 14 -0.66 -7.81 -17.36
C GLY A 14 -0.71 -9.30 -17.02
N ALA A 15 0.41 -10.00 -17.08
CA ALA A 15 0.50 -11.41 -16.70
C ALA A 15 0.23 -11.64 -15.21
N ILE A 16 0.90 -10.90 -14.32
CA ILE A 16 0.81 -11.13 -12.86
C ILE A 16 -0.52 -10.65 -12.30
N TYR A 17 -1.03 -9.48 -12.71
CA TYR A 17 -2.38 -9.04 -12.34
C TYR A 17 -3.45 -9.95 -12.94
N GLY A 18 -3.25 -10.36 -14.19
CA GLY A 18 -4.14 -11.30 -14.87
C GLY A 18 -4.24 -12.65 -14.15
N GLU A 19 -3.12 -13.17 -13.66
CA GLU A 19 -3.05 -14.36 -12.81
C GLU A 19 -3.79 -14.17 -11.50
N ALA A 20 -3.47 -13.11 -10.76
CA ALA A 20 -4.01 -12.83 -9.44
C ALA A 20 -5.54 -12.69 -9.44
N ILE A 21 -6.09 -12.01 -10.45
CA ILE A 21 -7.54 -11.89 -10.63
C ILE A 21 -8.17 -13.23 -10.96
N GLY A 22 -7.52 -14.06 -11.79
CA GLY A 22 -7.98 -15.41 -12.11
C GLY A 22 -8.04 -16.31 -10.88
N ASP A 23 -6.95 -16.33 -10.10
CA ASP A 23 -6.82 -17.04 -8.83
C ASP A 23 -7.92 -16.62 -7.83
N ALA A 24 -8.04 -15.32 -7.58
CA ALA A 24 -9.04 -14.77 -6.67
C ALA A 24 -10.48 -15.06 -7.10
N LEU A 25 -10.78 -15.02 -8.41
CA LEU A 25 -12.12 -15.35 -8.93
C LEU A 25 -12.44 -16.83 -8.90
N GLY A 26 -11.45 -17.71 -9.06
CA GLY A 26 -11.65 -19.15 -9.05
C GLY A 26 -11.72 -19.74 -7.64
N THR A 27 -11.04 -19.13 -6.66
CA THR A 27 -10.96 -19.61 -5.27
C THR A 27 -12.33 -19.92 -4.65
N PRO A 28 -13.36 -19.04 -4.73
CA PRO A 28 -14.69 -19.32 -4.17
C PRO A 28 -15.38 -20.55 -4.76
N TYR A 29 -14.98 -20.96 -5.97
CA TYR A 29 -15.58 -22.08 -6.70
C TYR A 29 -14.71 -23.34 -6.67
N LYS A 30 -13.55 -23.30 -6.00
CA LYS A 30 -12.60 -24.42 -5.96
C LYS A 30 -13.29 -25.71 -5.53
N GLY A 31 -13.31 -26.63 -6.47
CA GLY A 31 -13.79 -27.97 -6.33
C GLY A 31 -15.31 -28.11 -6.29
N ALA A 32 -16.02 -27.07 -6.75
CA ALA A 32 -17.40 -27.19 -7.18
C ALA A 32 -17.48 -28.01 -8.49
N LEU A 33 -18.62 -28.69 -8.68
CA LEU A 33 -18.85 -29.46 -9.89
C LEU A 33 -19.19 -28.51 -11.05
N ARG A 34 -18.73 -28.87 -12.25
CA ARG A 34 -19.06 -28.14 -13.47
C ARG A 34 -20.57 -27.99 -13.62
N ASP A 35 -20.99 -26.83 -14.11
CA ASP A 35 -22.38 -26.46 -14.40
C ASP A 35 -23.32 -26.38 -13.17
N THR A 36 -22.79 -26.49 -11.94
CA THR A 36 -23.58 -26.24 -10.71
C THR A 36 -23.52 -24.80 -10.24
N PHE A 37 -22.74 -23.95 -10.90
CA PHE A 37 -22.58 -22.53 -10.62
C PHE A 37 -22.25 -21.78 -11.91
N ARG A 38 -22.18 -20.45 -11.82
CA ARG A 38 -21.69 -19.60 -12.91
C ARG A 38 -20.93 -18.41 -12.35
N CYS A 39 -19.69 -18.20 -12.80
CA CYS A 39 -18.89 -17.05 -12.46
C CYS A 39 -19.48 -15.78 -13.09
N ARG A 40 -19.76 -14.77 -12.28
CA ARG A 40 -20.24 -13.45 -12.74
C ARG A 40 -19.21 -12.33 -12.50
N GLY A 41 -17.94 -12.69 -12.30
CA GLY A 41 -16.91 -11.79 -11.78
C GLY A 41 -17.08 -11.52 -10.28
N PHE A 42 -16.33 -10.56 -9.74
CA PHE A 42 -16.31 -10.27 -8.30
C PHE A 42 -17.68 -9.86 -7.74
N ALA A 43 -18.52 -9.19 -8.53
CA ALA A 43 -19.89 -8.83 -8.15
C ALA A 43 -20.82 -10.05 -7.93
N GLY A 44 -20.42 -11.24 -8.38
CA GLY A 44 -21.19 -12.47 -8.26
C GLY A 44 -20.75 -13.41 -7.13
N VAL A 45 -19.68 -13.08 -6.41
CA VAL A 45 -19.17 -13.90 -5.30
C VAL A 45 -20.13 -13.74 -4.10
N PRO A 46 -20.87 -14.79 -3.69
CA PRO A 46 -21.88 -14.66 -2.64
C PRO A 46 -21.25 -14.42 -1.26
N ASP A 47 -21.73 -13.39 -0.56
CA ASP A 47 -21.71 -13.25 0.91
C ASP A 47 -20.36 -13.52 1.62
N ALA A 48 -19.28 -12.93 1.13
CA ALA A 48 -18.01 -12.97 1.82
C ALA A 48 -17.32 -11.61 1.68
N GLY A 49 -16.95 -10.96 2.79
CA GLY A 49 -16.30 -9.65 2.82
C GLY A 49 -14.96 -9.60 2.05
N MET A 50 -14.15 -8.57 2.24
CA MET A 50 -12.90 -8.34 1.46
C MET A 50 -11.95 -9.56 1.34
N ALA A 51 -11.96 -10.48 2.31
CA ALA A 51 -11.20 -11.74 2.25
C ALA A 51 -11.60 -12.69 1.09
N SER A 52 -12.73 -12.46 0.42
CA SER A 52 -13.23 -13.31 -0.68
C SER A 52 -12.68 -12.96 -2.06
N CYS A 53 -11.96 -11.84 -2.16
CA CYS A 53 -11.39 -11.33 -3.40
C CYS A 53 -9.85 -11.39 -3.40
N GLY A 54 -9.25 -12.09 -2.43
CA GLY A 54 -7.80 -12.29 -2.33
C GLY A 54 -7.34 -13.51 -3.14
N PHE A 55 -6.13 -13.43 -3.69
CA PHE A 55 -5.50 -14.55 -4.37
C PHE A 55 -4.92 -15.59 -3.40
N GLY A 56 -4.78 -16.84 -3.85
CA GLY A 56 -4.34 -18.00 -3.07
C GLY A 56 -2.84 -18.31 -3.19
N ASP A 57 -2.52 -19.61 -3.08
CA ASP A 57 -1.15 -20.12 -3.15
C ASP A 57 -0.52 -19.94 -4.52
N ASP A 58 -1.31 -20.10 -5.59
CA ASP A 58 -0.87 -19.95 -6.97
C ASP A 58 -0.13 -18.62 -7.18
N THR A 59 -0.83 -17.51 -6.96
CA THR A 59 -0.26 -16.17 -7.12
C THR A 59 0.86 -15.91 -6.11
N SER A 60 0.69 -16.31 -4.85
CA SER A 60 1.69 -16.08 -3.80
C SER A 60 3.03 -16.76 -4.12
N MET A 61 2.99 -17.99 -4.65
CA MET A 61 4.18 -18.71 -5.08
C MET A 61 4.81 -18.10 -6.34
N THR A 62 3.99 -17.60 -7.27
CA THR A 62 4.50 -16.87 -8.44
C THR A 62 5.21 -15.58 -8.01
N LEU A 63 4.64 -14.82 -7.07
CA LEU A 63 5.28 -13.64 -6.49
C LEU A 63 6.60 -13.98 -5.78
N ALA A 64 6.64 -15.07 -5.01
CA ALA A 64 7.89 -15.53 -4.37
C ALA A 64 8.97 -15.89 -5.39
N ALA A 65 8.59 -16.55 -6.50
CA ALA A 65 9.50 -16.87 -7.60
C ALA A 65 9.99 -15.61 -8.33
N LEU A 66 9.07 -14.68 -8.62
CA LEU A 66 9.37 -13.42 -9.29
C LEU A 66 10.29 -12.54 -8.45
N ASP A 67 10.05 -12.46 -7.15
CA ASP A 67 10.87 -11.71 -6.21
C ASP A 67 12.32 -12.24 -6.21
N SER A 68 12.51 -13.57 -6.31
CA SER A 68 13.84 -14.16 -6.49
C SER A 68 14.50 -13.71 -7.80
N LEU A 69 13.78 -13.80 -8.92
CA LEU A 69 14.30 -13.43 -10.23
C LEU A 69 14.72 -11.95 -10.27
N LEU A 70 13.89 -11.05 -9.75
CA LEU A 70 14.21 -9.61 -9.71
C LEU A 70 15.45 -9.31 -8.88
N HIS A 71 15.62 -9.97 -7.72
CA HIS A 71 16.78 -9.82 -6.85
C HIS A 71 18.05 -10.51 -7.36
N ARG A 72 17.91 -11.54 -8.19
CA ARG A 72 19.02 -12.31 -8.78
C ARG A 72 19.35 -11.85 -10.20
N ALA A 73 18.99 -10.62 -10.55
CA ALA A 73 19.25 -10.02 -11.86
C ALA A 73 18.73 -10.88 -13.03
N GLY A 74 17.56 -11.48 -12.84
CA GLY A 74 16.86 -12.34 -13.79
C GLY A 74 17.36 -13.78 -13.87
N ARG A 75 18.31 -14.18 -13.02
CA ARG A 75 18.85 -15.55 -13.00
C ARG A 75 18.06 -16.46 -12.08
N VAL A 76 17.92 -17.72 -12.48
CA VAL A 76 17.28 -18.74 -11.64
C VAL A 76 18.26 -19.22 -10.58
N ASP A 77 17.90 -19.00 -9.32
CA ASP A 77 18.62 -19.52 -8.14
C ASP A 77 17.65 -20.41 -7.35
N PRO A 78 17.71 -21.75 -7.50
CA PRO A 78 16.76 -22.65 -6.87
C PRO A 78 16.76 -22.59 -5.33
N ASP A 79 17.89 -22.24 -4.72
CA ASP A 79 18.00 -22.14 -3.26
C ASP A 79 17.34 -20.85 -2.76
N ASP A 80 17.56 -19.72 -3.44
CA ASP A 80 16.87 -18.46 -3.15
C ASP A 80 15.36 -18.56 -3.39
N MET A 81 14.95 -19.17 -4.51
CA MET A 81 13.54 -19.43 -4.79
C MET A 81 12.90 -20.33 -3.72
N ARG A 82 13.58 -21.40 -3.29
CA ARG A 82 13.12 -22.25 -2.18
C ARG A 82 12.98 -21.45 -0.89
N MET A 83 13.95 -20.60 -0.58
CA MET A 83 13.91 -19.74 0.60
C MET A 83 12.68 -18.82 0.58
N ARG A 84 12.41 -18.15 -0.55
CA ARG A 84 11.24 -17.27 -0.69
C ARG A 84 9.92 -18.02 -0.62
N LEU A 85 9.83 -19.20 -1.24
CA LEU A 85 8.66 -20.08 -1.11
C LEU A 85 8.45 -20.54 0.35
N ARG A 86 9.53 -20.72 1.12
CA ARG A 86 9.43 -20.99 2.56
C ARG A 86 8.97 -19.76 3.33
N SER A 87 9.41 -18.55 2.98
CA SER A 87 8.90 -17.31 3.57
C SER A 87 7.42 -17.10 3.28
N TRP A 88 6.97 -17.46 2.09
CA TRP A 88 5.53 -17.57 1.81
C TRP A 88 4.87 -18.55 2.78
N LEU A 89 5.30 -19.80 2.75
CA LEU A 89 4.60 -20.89 3.43
C LEU A 89 4.60 -20.76 4.96
N PHE A 90 5.71 -20.36 5.55
CA PHE A 90 5.90 -20.37 7.01
C PHE A 90 5.80 -18.99 7.65
N ASP A 91 6.02 -17.92 6.89
CA ASP A 91 6.03 -16.55 7.41
C ASP A 91 4.90 -15.68 6.84
N GLY A 92 4.08 -16.21 5.92
CA GLY A 92 2.95 -15.48 5.34
C GLY A 92 3.35 -14.40 4.32
N LYS A 93 4.61 -14.35 3.92
CA LYS A 93 5.10 -13.39 2.90
C LYS A 93 4.37 -13.61 1.56
N TYR A 94 4.23 -12.55 0.78
CA TYR A 94 3.57 -12.57 -0.53
C TYR A 94 2.08 -12.94 -0.50
N THR A 95 1.42 -12.88 0.65
CA THR A 95 -0.01 -13.17 0.78
C THR A 95 -0.82 -11.89 1.04
N PRO A 96 -2.08 -11.81 0.60
CA PRO A 96 -2.94 -10.65 0.85
C PRO A 96 -3.18 -10.36 2.33
N ASP A 97 -3.24 -11.42 3.15
CA ASP A 97 -3.70 -11.39 4.55
C ASP A 97 -2.62 -11.80 5.57
N GLY A 98 -1.35 -11.91 5.15
CA GLY A 98 -0.25 -12.31 6.03
C GLY A 98 -0.26 -13.79 6.44
N ARG A 99 -1.00 -14.65 5.73
CA ARG A 99 -1.09 -16.10 6.01
C ARG A 99 -1.14 -16.92 4.73
N ALA A 100 -0.31 -17.97 4.65
CA ALA A 100 -0.38 -18.95 3.57
C ALA A 100 -1.64 -19.82 3.66
N VAL A 101 -2.38 -19.85 2.55
CA VAL A 101 -3.58 -20.67 2.33
C VAL A 101 -3.42 -21.45 1.04
N GLY A 102 -4.21 -22.53 0.85
CA GLY A 102 -4.31 -23.22 -0.44
C GLY A 102 -3.23 -24.27 -0.74
N VAL A 103 -2.10 -24.25 -0.01
CA VAL A 103 -0.93 -25.11 -0.29
C VAL A 103 -1.30 -26.60 -0.46
N ASP A 104 -0.85 -27.17 -1.57
CA ASP A 104 -1.03 -28.59 -1.86
C ASP A 104 -0.07 -29.48 -1.04
N PRO A 105 -0.43 -30.75 -0.77
CA PRO A 105 0.40 -31.65 0.03
C PRO A 105 1.80 -31.94 -0.52
N THR A 106 2.00 -31.89 -1.84
CA THR A 106 3.31 -32.08 -2.48
C THR A 106 4.20 -30.88 -2.20
N THR A 107 3.70 -29.67 -2.45
CA THR A 107 4.41 -28.43 -2.15
C THR A 107 4.73 -28.31 -0.67
N TYR A 108 3.76 -28.56 0.22
CA TYR A 108 3.99 -28.53 1.66
C TYR A 108 5.10 -29.49 2.10
N ARG A 109 5.06 -30.75 1.64
CA ARG A 109 6.10 -31.75 1.96
C ARG A 109 7.46 -31.34 1.44
N ALA A 110 7.54 -30.85 0.19
CA ALA A 110 8.79 -30.47 -0.43
C ALA A 110 9.45 -29.25 0.22
N LEU A 111 8.65 -28.26 0.62
CA LEU A 111 9.13 -27.06 1.30
C LEU A 111 9.43 -27.31 2.77
N SER A 112 8.74 -28.25 3.43
CA SER A 112 9.08 -28.72 4.79
C SER A 112 10.35 -29.56 4.82
N GLY A 113 10.62 -30.28 3.73
CA GLY A 113 11.83 -31.06 3.52
C GLY A 113 12.90 -30.34 2.71
N THR A 114 13.79 -31.13 2.09
CA THR A 114 14.94 -30.63 1.32
C THR A 114 14.86 -30.91 -0.18
N ALA A 115 13.83 -31.62 -0.66
CA ALA A 115 13.72 -32.03 -2.06
C ALA A 115 12.27 -32.03 -2.55
N GLY A 116 12.09 -31.76 -3.85
CA GLY A 116 10.82 -31.95 -4.54
C GLY A 116 10.49 -33.43 -4.76
N SER A 117 9.22 -33.71 -5.03
CA SER A 117 8.73 -35.08 -5.25
C SER A 117 8.77 -35.49 -6.71
N ASP A 118 9.27 -36.69 -6.98
CA ASP A 118 9.26 -37.37 -8.27
C ASP A 118 8.20 -38.47 -8.34
N ALA A 119 7.25 -38.51 -7.39
CA ALA A 119 6.19 -39.51 -7.40
C ALA A 119 5.12 -39.20 -8.46
N VAL A 120 4.60 -40.24 -9.12
CA VAL A 120 3.55 -40.09 -10.15
C VAL A 120 2.28 -39.41 -9.63
N LEU A 121 1.92 -39.68 -8.37
CA LEU A 121 0.74 -39.09 -7.72
C LEU A 121 0.95 -37.64 -7.28
N ASP A 122 2.19 -37.15 -7.35
CA ASP A 122 2.58 -35.81 -6.95
C ASP A 122 2.75 -34.89 -8.19
N ASN A 123 2.08 -35.18 -9.31
CA ASN A 123 2.07 -34.34 -10.53
C ASN A 123 0.99 -33.24 -10.48
N GLY A 124 0.93 -32.53 -9.36
CA GLY A 124 0.07 -31.36 -9.19
C GLY A 124 0.52 -30.17 -10.03
N SER A 125 -0.37 -29.19 -10.19
CA SER A 125 -0.12 -27.93 -10.91
C SER A 125 0.74 -26.91 -10.15
N GLY A 126 1.10 -27.16 -8.89
CA GLY A 126 1.74 -26.16 -8.02
C GLY A 126 3.13 -25.66 -8.45
N SER A 127 3.83 -26.32 -9.39
CA SER A 127 5.03 -25.74 -10.01
C SER A 127 4.77 -24.96 -11.29
N LEU A 128 3.62 -25.15 -11.94
CA LEU A 128 3.32 -24.66 -13.28
C LEU A 128 3.28 -23.13 -13.34
N LEU A 129 2.46 -22.51 -12.48
CA LEU A 129 2.25 -21.07 -12.43
C LEU A 129 3.51 -20.31 -12.03
N ARG A 130 4.15 -20.71 -10.93
CA ARG A 130 5.40 -20.08 -10.49
C ARG A 130 6.56 -20.24 -11.47
N CYS A 131 6.55 -21.29 -12.31
CA CYS A 131 7.53 -21.40 -13.39
C CYS A 131 7.20 -20.50 -14.59
N ALA A 132 5.95 -20.09 -14.77
CA ALA A 132 5.55 -19.27 -15.91
C ALA A 132 6.20 -17.87 -15.90
N ALA A 133 6.46 -17.31 -14.72
CA ALA A 133 7.19 -16.04 -14.57
C ALA A 133 8.58 -16.05 -15.24
N LEU A 134 9.23 -17.22 -15.40
CA LEU A 134 10.53 -17.35 -16.06
C LEU A 134 10.46 -17.01 -17.56
N ALA A 135 9.27 -16.98 -18.17
CA ALA A 135 9.09 -16.57 -19.56
C ALA A 135 9.52 -15.12 -19.83
N PHE A 136 9.51 -14.26 -18.81
CA PHE A 136 9.89 -12.85 -18.91
C PHE A 136 11.41 -12.62 -18.74
N PHE A 137 12.15 -13.68 -18.40
CA PHE A 137 13.59 -13.67 -18.19
C PHE A 137 14.30 -14.61 -19.17
N ASP A 138 15.63 -14.51 -19.24
CA ASP A 138 16.48 -15.30 -20.15
C ASP A 138 16.78 -16.70 -19.59
N ALA A 139 15.76 -17.37 -19.03
CA ALA A 139 15.89 -18.67 -18.40
C ALA A 139 15.87 -19.81 -19.45
N ASP A 140 16.81 -20.76 -19.40
CA ASP A 140 16.78 -21.92 -20.28
C ASP A 140 15.85 -23.04 -19.75
N ASP A 141 15.70 -24.11 -20.54
CA ASP A 141 14.86 -25.26 -20.17
C ASP A 141 15.36 -25.97 -18.90
N ASP A 142 16.68 -25.99 -18.67
CA ASP A 142 17.28 -26.65 -17.50
C ASP A 142 17.03 -25.82 -16.23
N GLU A 143 17.07 -24.49 -16.35
CA GLU A 143 16.69 -23.56 -15.29
C GLU A 143 15.19 -23.67 -14.95
N VAL A 144 14.31 -23.81 -15.95
CA VAL A 144 12.87 -24.09 -15.72
C VAL A 144 12.68 -25.44 -15.03
N ALA A 145 13.43 -26.46 -15.44
CA ALA A 145 13.40 -27.77 -14.79
C ALA A 145 13.84 -27.69 -13.32
N ALA A 146 14.90 -26.94 -13.04
CA ALA A 146 15.39 -26.71 -11.68
C ALA A 146 14.36 -25.99 -10.81
N ALA A 147 13.71 -24.94 -11.33
CA ALA A 147 12.67 -24.20 -10.62
C ALA A 147 11.45 -25.09 -10.27
N SER A 148 11.01 -25.94 -11.21
CA SER A 148 9.94 -26.92 -10.96
C SER A 148 10.36 -27.92 -9.88
N ALA A 149 11.57 -28.48 -10.00
CA ALA A 149 12.10 -29.52 -9.13
C ALA A 149 12.28 -29.11 -7.66
N ILE A 150 12.19 -27.81 -7.33
CA ILE A 150 12.10 -27.35 -5.93
C ILE A 150 10.97 -28.08 -5.18
N THR A 151 9.82 -28.28 -5.83
CA THR A 151 8.64 -28.95 -5.24
C THR A 151 8.20 -30.18 -6.03
N HIS A 152 8.26 -30.10 -7.36
CA HIS A 152 7.68 -31.04 -8.31
C HIS A 152 8.78 -31.45 -9.30
N SER A 153 9.47 -32.56 -9.03
CA SER A 153 10.62 -33.04 -9.81
C SER A 153 10.28 -34.19 -10.77
N HIS A 154 9.01 -34.63 -10.81
CA HIS A 154 8.58 -35.64 -11.77
C HIS A 154 8.66 -35.09 -13.23
N PRO A 155 9.15 -35.88 -14.20
CA PRO A 155 9.36 -35.43 -15.58
C PRO A 155 8.13 -34.84 -16.28
N THR A 156 6.92 -35.30 -15.93
CA THR A 156 5.67 -34.74 -16.46
C THR A 156 5.47 -33.28 -16.02
N ALA A 157 5.63 -32.99 -14.73
CA ALA A 157 5.50 -31.63 -14.19
C ALA A 157 6.57 -30.69 -14.78
N ILE A 158 7.82 -31.15 -14.84
CA ILE A 158 8.92 -30.41 -15.49
C ILE A 158 8.60 -30.13 -16.96
N GLY A 159 8.19 -31.17 -17.71
CA GLY A 159 7.86 -31.04 -19.12
C GLY A 159 6.68 -30.08 -19.38
N ALA A 160 5.69 -30.05 -18.48
CA ALA A 160 4.59 -29.10 -18.54
C ALA A 160 5.07 -27.66 -18.31
N CYS A 161 5.93 -27.42 -17.32
CA CYS A 161 6.51 -26.10 -17.05
C CYS A 161 7.32 -25.58 -18.24
N VAL A 162 8.17 -26.42 -18.83
CA VAL A 162 8.96 -26.07 -20.03
C VAL A 162 8.05 -25.72 -21.22
N ARG A 163 7.00 -26.52 -21.45
CA ARG A 163 6.02 -26.26 -22.52
C ARG A 163 5.30 -24.92 -22.29
N LEU A 164 4.89 -24.64 -21.06
CA LEU A 164 4.23 -23.39 -20.70
C LEU A 164 5.15 -22.18 -20.91
N VAL A 165 6.37 -22.21 -20.37
CA VAL A 165 7.33 -21.09 -20.50
C VAL A 165 7.62 -20.78 -21.97
N ARG A 166 7.82 -21.81 -22.81
CA ARG A 166 8.01 -21.63 -24.26
C ARG A 166 6.80 -21.02 -24.95
N ALA A 167 5.60 -21.45 -24.58
CA ALA A 167 4.36 -20.93 -25.16
C ALA A 167 4.06 -19.49 -24.70
N LEU A 168 4.33 -19.18 -23.43
CA LEU A 168 4.19 -17.82 -22.91
C LEU A 168 5.21 -16.87 -23.55
N ARG A 169 6.45 -17.31 -23.80
CA ARG A 169 7.43 -16.56 -24.61
C ARG A 169 6.91 -16.26 -26.01
N ALA A 170 6.26 -17.23 -26.66
CA ALA A 170 5.63 -16.99 -27.96
C ALA A 170 4.56 -15.88 -27.88
N LEU A 171 3.75 -15.82 -26.83
CA LEU A 171 2.78 -14.74 -26.61
C LEU A 171 3.47 -13.39 -26.36
N VAL A 172 4.50 -13.36 -25.51
CA VAL A 172 5.29 -12.16 -25.21
C VAL A 172 5.94 -11.58 -26.49
N ASP A 173 6.41 -12.45 -27.38
CA ASP A 173 6.94 -12.09 -28.71
C ASP A 173 5.85 -11.62 -29.69
N GLY A 174 4.57 -11.70 -29.31
CA GLY A 174 3.42 -11.23 -30.08
C GLY A 174 2.82 -12.27 -31.03
N ARG A 175 3.11 -13.56 -30.84
CA ARG A 175 2.46 -14.63 -31.63
C ARG A 175 1.01 -14.82 -31.18
N ALA A 176 0.16 -15.27 -32.09
CA ALA A 176 -1.25 -15.51 -31.82
C ALA A 176 -1.47 -16.62 -30.79
N ALA A 177 -2.57 -16.55 -30.03
CA ALA A 177 -2.93 -17.53 -28.99
C ALA A 177 -2.90 -18.99 -29.48
N ARG A 178 -3.41 -19.25 -30.69
CA ARG A 178 -3.39 -20.59 -31.31
C ARG A 178 -1.99 -21.07 -31.65
N GLU A 179 -1.10 -20.16 -32.06
CA GLU A 179 0.30 -20.50 -32.31
C GLU A 179 1.04 -20.84 -31.02
N ALA A 180 0.79 -20.08 -29.95
CA ALA A 180 1.33 -20.39 -28.62
C ALA A 180 0.81 -21.74 -28.10
N ALA A 181 -0.47 -22.06 -28.30
CA ALA A 181 -1.02 -23.38 -27.97
C ALA A 181 -0.32 -24.52 -28.72
N VAL A 182 0.02 -24.34 -30.00
CA VAL A 182 0.81 -25.32 -30.77
C VAL A 182 2.23 -25.46 -30.19
N VAL A 183 2.87 -24.36 -29.77
CA VAL A 183 4.17 -24.42 -29.05
C VAL A 183 4.05 -25.19 -27.74
N ALA A 184 2.94 -25.01 -27.02
CA ALA A 184 2.61 -25.81 -25.85
C ALA A 184 2.30 -27.27 -26.19
N GLY A 185 2.32 -27.72 -27.45
CA GLY A 185 2.00 -29.09 -27.85
C GLY A 185 0.49 -29.40 -27.84
N LEU A 186 -0.36 -28.39 -27.96
CA LEU A 186 -1.81 -28.47 -27.89
C LEU A 186 -2.45 -28.13 -29.23
N LEU A 187 -2.15 -28.95 -30.25
CA LEU A 187 -2.70 -28.77 -31.60
C LEU A 187 -4.23 -28.94 -31.57
N ASP A 188 -4.93 -28.04 -32.27
CA ASP A 188 -6.40 -28.04 -32.45
C ASP A 188 -7.22 -28.03 -31.14
N ILE A 189 -6.62 -27.57 -30.03
CA ILE A 189 -7.32 -27.55 -28.74
C ILE A 189 -8.63 -26.75 -28.79
N TRP A 190 -8.69 -25.68 -29.57
CA TRP A 190 -9.89 -24.86 -29.78
C TRP A 190 -11.05 -25.58 -30.47
N GLU A 191 -10.82 -26.75 -31.08
CA GLU A 191 -11.87 -27.57 -31.69
C GLU A 191 -12.50 -28.56 -30.70
N ARG A 192 -11.85 -28.77 -29.54
CA ARG A 192 -12.32 -29.73 -28.54
C ARG A 192 -13.58 -29.18 -27.85
N PRO A 193 -14.67 -29.98 -27.75
CA PRO A 193 -15.87 -29.56 -27.04
C PRO A 193 -15.57 -29.37 -25.56
N ARG A 194 -16.25 -28.42 -24.92
CA ARG A 194 -16.09 -28.09 -23.49
C ARG A 194 -16.17 -29.30 -22.57
N ASP A 195 -17.10 -30.23 -22.83
CA ASP A 195 -17.28 -31.45 -22.02
C ASP A 195 -16.07 -32.38 -22.04
N GLY A 196 -15.23 -32.27 -23.08
CA GLY A 196 -13.98 -32.99 -23.17
C GLY A 196 -12.82 -32.32 -22.43
N ILE A 197 -12.98 -31.12 -21.89
CA ILE A 197 -11.90 -30.42 -21.17
C ILE A 197 -11.94 -30.82 -19.70
N HIS A 198 -10.82 -31.31 -19.19
CA HIS A 198 -10.64 -31.62 -17.76
C HIS A 198 -9.98 -30.42 -17.09
N ALA A 199 -10.35 -30.15 -15.85
CA ALA A 199 -9.82 -29.04 -15.04
C ALA A 199 -9.46 -29.53 -13.63
N ASP A 200 -9.03 -30.79 -13.52
CA ASP A 200 -8.57 -31.36 -12.25
C ASP A 200 -7.17 -30.81 -11.90
N ALA A 201 -6.72 -31.02 -10.66
CA ALA A 201 -5.43 -30.54 -10.16
C ALA A 201 -4.20 -31.20 -10.83
N TYR A 202 -4.39 -32.00 -11.87
CA TYR A 202 -3.31 -32.61 -12.63
C TYR A 202 -2.70 -31.58 -13.59
N VAL A 203 -1.37 -31.43 -13.54
CA VAL A 203 -0.62 -30.38 -14.27
C VAL A 203 -0.95 -30.26 -15.76
N LEU A 204 -1.19 -31.38 -16.47
CA LEU A 204 -1.54 -31.33 -17.88
C LEU A 204 -2.98 -30.91 -18.13
N ASP A 205 -3.91 -31.25 -17.24
CA ASP A 205 -5.31 -30.83 -17.36
C ASP A 205 -5.41 -29.32 -17.18
N THR A 206 -4.73 -28.74 -16.18
CA THR A 206 -4.62 -27.28 -16.01
C THR A 206 -4.05 -26.60 -17.25
N LEU A 207 -2.94 -27.12 -17.80
CA LEU A 207 -2.31 -26.56 -19.00
C LEU A 207 -3.25 -26.62 -20.21
N VAL A 208 -3.92 -27.76 -20.42
CA VAL A 208 -4.87 -27.96 -21.52
C VAL A 208 -6.07 -27.02 -21.38
N ALA A 209 -6.65 -26.92 -20.18
CA ALA A 209 -7.82 -26.11 -19.90
C ALA A 209 -7.54 -24.61 -20.08
N ALA A 210 -6.41 -24.11 -19.57
CA ALA A 210 -6.07 -22.70 -19.71
C ALA A 210 -5.88 -22.27 -21.18
N PHE A 211 -5.19 -23.08 -21.99
CA PHE A 211 -5.05 -22.82 -23.42
C PHE A 211 -6.38 -23.01 -24.19
N TRP A 212 -7.23 -23.94 -23.77
CA TRP A 212 -8.58 -24.05 -24.33
C TRP A 212 -9.36 -22.76 -24.10
N CYS A 213 -9.39 -22.23 -22.87
CA CYS A 213 -10.05 -20.96 -22.55
C CYS A 213 -9.49 -19.81 -23.41
N LEU A 214 -8.16 -19.66 -23.46
CA LEU A 214 -7.50 -18.60 -24.24
C LEU A 214 -7.83 -18.66 -25.73
N THR A 215 -7.93 -19.86 -26.30
CA THR A 215 -8.10 -20.05 -27.76
C THR A 215 -9.55 -20.11 -28.23
N THR A 216 -10.51 -20.14 -27.29
CA THR A 216 -11.96 -20.21 -27.57
C THR A 216 -12.72 -18.97 -27.11
N THR A 217 -12.04 -18.00 -26.49
CA THR A 217 -12.60 -16.72 -26.04
C THR A 217 -11.87 -15.55 -26.70
N ASP A 218 -12.47 -14.36 -26.67
CA ASP A 218 -11.99 -13.15 -27.35
C ASP A 218 -11.79 -11.94 -26.42
N SER A 219 -11.90 -12.13 -25.10
CA SER A 219 -11.60 -11.13 -24.07
C SER A 219 -10.95 -11.77 -22.85
N TYR A 220 -10.24 -10.98 -22.05
CA TYR A 220 -9.72 -11.42 -20.75
C TYR A 220 -10.85 -11.90 -19.84
N GLY A 221 -11.93 -11.12 -19.72
CA GLY A 221 -13.06 -11.42 -18.85
C GLY A 221 -13.78 -12.72 -19.24
N ASP A 222 -13.95 -13.01 -20.53
CA ASP A 222 -14.52 -14.27 -20.99
C ASP A 222 -13.57 -15.45 -20.79
N CYS A 223 -12.27 -15.25 -21.01
CA CYS A 223 -11.25 -16.27 -20.79
C CYS A 223 -11.24 -16.75 -19.33
N VAL A 224 -11.17 -15.81 -18.38
CA VAL A 224 -11.15 -16.13 -16.94
C VAL A 224 -12.47 -16.74 -16.49
N ARG A 225 -13.62 -16.19 -16.89
CA ARG A 225 -14.93 -16.79 -16.55
C ARG A 225 -15.09 -18.19 -17.10
N ALA A 226 -14.65 -18.44 -18.34
CA ALA A 226 -14.69 -19.75 -18.94
C ALA A 226 -13.84 -20.75 -18.15
N ALA A 227 -12.66 -20.34 -17.66
CA ALA A 227 -11.80 -21.15 -16.82
C ALA A 227 -12.45 -21.46 -15.47
N VAL A 228 -13.03 -20.46 -14.80
CA VAL A 228 -13.74 -20.65 -13.52
C VAL A 228 -14.94 -21.58 -13.70
N ASP A 229 -15.73 -21.40 -14.77
CA ASP A 229 -16.91 -22.21 -15.08
C ASP A 229 -16.58 -23.68 -15.43
N LEU A 230 -15.32 -24.07 -15.59
CA LEU A 230 -14.94 -25.49 -15.74
C LEU A 230 -15.07 -26.28 -14.42
N GLY A 231 -15.09 -25.61 -13.27
CA GLY A 231 -15.13 -26.22 -11.94
C GLY A 231 -13.85 -26.98 -11.59
N ALA A 232 -13.93 -27.89 -10.61
CA ALA A 232 -12.78 -28.65 -10.11
C ALA A 232 -11.64 -27.74 -9.62
N ASP A 233 -10.42 -27.82 -10.14
CA ASP A 233 -9.28 -26.99 -9.74
C ASP A 233 -9.29 -25.65 -10.53
N CYS A 234 -10.41 -24.96 -10.41
CA CYS A 234 -10.73 -23.81 -11.24
C CYS A 234 -9.99 -22.53 -10.86
N ASP A 235 -9.50 -22.41 -9.63
CA ASP A 235 -8.59 -21.34 -9.19
C ASP A 235 -7.27 -21.40 -9.94
N THR A 236 -6.58 -22.54 -9.92
CA THR A 236 -5.34 -22.75 -10.67
C THR A 236 -5.55 -22.58 -12.18
N THR A 237 -6.64 -23.13 -12.70
CA THR A 237 -6.96 -23.04 -14.14
C THR A 237 -7.25 -21.60 -14.54
N ALA A 238 -7.98 -20.84 -13.72
CA ALA A 238 -8.28 -19.44 -13.96
C ALA A 238 -7.06 -18.54 -13.77
N ALA A 239 -6.19 -18.83 -12.80
CA ALA A 239 -4.91 -18.15 -12.63
C ALA A 239 -4.05 -18.28 -13.89
N LEU A 240 -3.91 -19.49 -14.43
CA LEU A 240 -3.11 -19.71 -15.64
C LEU A 240 -3.76 -19.10 -16.89
N ALA A 241 -5.07 -19.27 -17.05
CA ALA A 241 -5.81 -18.63 -18.14
C ALA A 241 -5.72 -17.11 -18.06
N GLY A 242 -5.80 -16.55 -16.86
CA GLY A 242 -5.67 -15.13 -16.57
C GLY A 242 -4.29 -14.60 -16.89
N MET A 243 -3.21 -15.31 -16.53
CA MET A 243 -1.86 -14.93 -16.91
C MET A 243 -1.69 -14.85 -18.43
N LEU A 244 -2.12 -15.89 -19.14
CA LEU A 244 -2.02 -15.96 -20.60
C LEU A 244 -2.84 -14.85 -21.27
N ALA A 245 -4.08 -14.66 -20.80
CA ALA A 245 -4.99 -13.64 -21.30
C ALA A 245 -4.48 -12.24 -20.98
N GLY A 246 -3.87 -12.02 -19.83
CA GLY A 246 -3.27 -10.74 -19.44
C GLY A 246 -2.14 -10.31 -20.36
N VAL A 247 -1.30 -11.26 -20.82
CA VAL A 247 -0.29 -11.00 -21.85
C VAL A 247 -0.91 -10.65 -23.20
N VAL A 248 -2.01 -11.31 -23.58
CA VAL A 248 -2.66 -11.13 -24.89
C VAL A 248 -3.49 -9.84 -24.96
N TYR A 249 -4.23 -9.53 -23.89
CA TYR A 249 -5.24 -8.48 -23.89
C TYR A 249 -4.83 -7.22 -23.14
N GLY A 250 -3.90 -7.29 -22.17
CA GLY A 250 -3.49 -6.15 -21.34
C GLY A 250 -4.61 -5.60 -20.46
N PHE A 251 -4.38 -4.42 -19.87
CA PHE A 251 -5.42 -3.70 -19.12
C PHE A 251 -6.40 -2.99 -20.06
N GLU A 252 -7.64 -2.78 -19.61
CA GLU A 252 -8.69 -2.15 -20.43
C GLU A 252 -8.40 -0.68 -20.77
N ASP A 253 -7.76 0.06 -19.86
CA ASP A 253 -7.36 1.47 -20.02
C ASP A 253 -6.22 1.68 -21.01
N GLU A 254 -5.43 0.65 -21.30
CA GLU A 254 -4.40 0.66 -22.33
C GLU A 254 -4.96 0.48 -23.77
N ARG A 255 -6.28 0.32 -23.92
CA ARG A 255 -6.94 0.05 -25.20
C ARG A 255 -7.94 1.14 -25.57
N ASP A 256 -8.28 1.20 -26.86
CA ASP A 256 -9.26 2.16 -27.42
C ASP A 256 -10.73 1.83 -27.02
N GLY A 257 -10.97 1.36 -25.79
CA GLY A 257 -12.30 1.06 -25.27
C GLY A 257 -12.99 -0.15 -25.91
N ASP A 258 -12.23 -1.12 -26.42
CA ASP A 258 -12.78 -2.32 -27.07
C ASP A 258 -13.35 -3.38 -26.11
N GLY A 259 -13.22 -3.16 -24.79
CA GLY A 259 -13.79 -3.99 -23.74
C GLY A 259 -13.17 -5.38 -23.59
N ARG A 260 -12.02 -5.64 -24.23
CA ARG A 260 -11.39 -6.98 -24.22
C ARG A 260 -10.27 -7.14 -23.18
N GLY A 261 -9.78 -6.04 -22.60
CA GLY A 261 -8.70 -6.04 -21.59
C GLY A 261 -9.16 -6.53 -20.21
N ILE A 262 -8.25 -6.51 -19.24
CA ILE A 262 -8.55 -6.73 -17.82
C ILE A 262 -9.54 -5.65 -17.37
N PRO A 263 -10.76 -6.00 -16.92
CA PRO A 263 -11.74 -5.01 -16.50
C PRO A 263 -11.22 -4.19 -15.33
N GLY A 264 -11.29 -2.85 -15.42
CA GLY A 264 -10.82 -1.98 -14.33
C GLY A 264 -11.51 -2.28 -12.99
N SER A 265 -12.81 -2.58 -13.04
CA SER A 265 -13.58 -3.01 -11.86
C SER A 265 -13.10 -4.31 -11.19
N TRP A 266 -12.35 -5.17 -11.90
CA TRP A 266 -11.77 -6.39 -11.35
C TRP A 266 -10.40 -6.13 -10.75
N ASP A 267 -9.61 -5.27 -11.39
CA ASP A 267 -8.34 -4.77 -10.85
C ASP A 267 -8.58 -4.00 -9.53
N ASP A 268 -9.53 -3.07 -9.51
CA ASP A 268 -9.90 -2.29 -8.32
C ASP A 268 -10.38 -3.18 -7.15
N ALA A 269 -11.04 -4.30 -7.48
CA ALA A 269 -11.62 -5.22 -6.51
C ALA A 269 -10.60 -6.25 -5.97
N LEU A 270 -9.44 -6.42 -6.61
CA LEU A 270 -8.44 -7.41 -6.24
C LEU A 270 -7.89 -7.11 -4.84
N HIS A 271 -8.10 -8.02 -3.90
CA HIS A 271 -7.47 -7.93 -2.58
C HIS A 271 -6.04 -8.48 -2.66
N GLY A 272 -5.10 -7.81 -2.00
CA GLY A 272 -3.66 -8.14 -2.08
C GLY A 272 -2.89 -7.50 -3.24
N TRP A 273 -3.50 -6.62 -4.06
CA TRP A 273 -2.79 -5.94 -5.17
C TRP A 273 -1.49 -5.23 -4.75
N HIS A 274 -1.45 -4.70 -3.51
CA HIS A 274 -0.28 -4.01 -2.95
C HIS A 274 0.94 -4.93 -2.81
N VAL A 275 0.72 -6.22 -2.57
CA VAL A 275 1.77 -7.24 -2.48
C VAL A 275 2.39 -7.48 -3.87
N ILE A 276 1.57 -7.49 -4.92
CA ILE A 276 2.02 -7.57 -6.31
C ILE A 276 2.86 -6.34 -6.65
N ALA A 277 2.38 -5.15 -6.31
CA ALA A 277 3.09 -3.89 -6.53
C ALA A 277 4.43 -3.85 -5.79
N GLU A 278 4.48 -4.29 -4.54
CA GLU A 278 5.71 -4.36 -3.74
C GLU A 278 6.79 -5.23 -4.40
N VAL A 279 6.42 -6.41 -4.89
CA VAL A 279 7.36 -7.31 -5.59
C VAL A 279 7.83 -6.70 -6.90
N LEU A 280 6.92 -6.14 -7.71
CA LEU A 280 7.27 -5.55 -9.00
C LEU A 280 8.13 -4.29 -8.89
N CYS A 281 7.97 -3.51 -7.82
CA CYS A 281 8.74 -2.30 -7.56
C CYS A 281 10.05 -2.54 -6.78
N GLY A 282 10.34 -3.79 -6.38
CA GLY A 282 11.54 -4.12 -5.62
C GLY A 282 11.53 -3.54 -4.20
N GLY A 283 10.41 -3.69 -3.49
CA GLY A 283 10.21 -3.24 -2.10
C GLY A 283 11.34 -3.64 -1.13
N PRO A 284 11.42 -2.98 0.05
CA PRO A 284 12.61 -3.01 0.91
C PRO A 284 13.07 -4.43 1.26
N LEU A 285 14.32 -4.68 0.90
CA LEU A 285 15.15 -5.83 1.29
C LEU A 285 15.13 -6.02 2.81
N ASP A 286 14.74 -7.21 3.27
CA ASP A 286 15.06 -7.74 4.59
C ASP A 286 14.70 -6.85 5.80
N LEU A 287 13.53 -6.18 5.78
CA LEU A 287 12.93 -5.77 7.04
C LEU A 287 12.46 -7.04 7.78
N PRO A 288 12.77 -7.21 9.08
CA PRO A 288 12.18 -8.28 9.87
C PRO A 288 10.66 -8.10 9.85
N ASP A 289 9.98 -8.94 9.08
CA ASP A 289 8.53 -8.89 8.95
C ASP A 289 7.92 -9.23 10.31
N ARG A 290 7.34 -8.23 10.97
CA ARG A 290 6.67 -8.42 12.26
C ARG A 290 5.35 -9.18 12.09
N ARG A 291 4.93 -9.53 10.86
CA ARG A 291 3.76 -10.38 10.53
C ARG A 291 3.96 -11.87 10.80
N ARG A 292 4.90 -12.25 11.67
CA ARG A 292 5.10 -13.65 12.04
C ARG A 292 3.95 -14.10 12.94
N THR A 293 2.86 -14.59 12.35
CA THR A 293 1.79 -15.21 13.12
C THR A 293 2.28 -16.57 13.63
N ASP A 294 2.06 -16.88 14.90
CA ASP A 294 2.28 -18.22 15.46
C ASP A 294 1.30 -19.29 14.87
N GLU A 295 0.46 -18.90 13.91
CA GLU A 295 -0.54 -19.77 13.29
C GLU A 295 0.07 -20.63 12.17
N ALA A 296 -0.20 -21.94 12.21
CA ALA A 296 0.26 -22.88 11.20
C ALA A 296 -0.39 -22.63 9.82
N PRO A 297 0.34 -22.89 8.71
CA PRO A 297 -0.21 -22.82 7.35
C PRO A 297 -1.41 -23.74 7.17
N VAL A 298 -2.40 -23.30 6.37
CA VAL A 298 -3.60 -24.10 6.08
C VAL A 298 -3.32 -25.01 4.88
N VAL A 299 -3.30 -26.32 5.13
CA VAL A 299 -3.10 -27.35 4.08
C VAL A 299 -4.46 -27.83 3.56
N GLY A 300 -4.69 -27.76 2.25
CA GLY A 300 -5.92 -28.24 1.59
C GLY A 300 -7.02 -27.19 1.36
N ARG A 301 -8.27 -27.62 1.08
CA ARG A 301 -9.39 -26.71 0.73
C ARG A 301 -9.67 -25.69 1.84
N VAL A 302 -9.76 -24.43 1.46
CA VAL A 302 -10.36 -23.37 2.28
C VAL A 302 -11.87 -23.57 2.28
N GLY A 303 -12.43 -24.07 3.38
CA GLY A 303 -13.87 -23.99 3.60
C GLY A 303 -14.27 -22.53 3.78
N VAL A 304 -15.43 -22.13 3.24
CA VAL A 304 -16.09 -20.86 3.58
C VAL A 304 -16.47 -20.90 5.05
N HIS A 305 -15.49 -20.67 5.92
CA HIS A 305 -15.73 -20.29 7.28
C HIS A 305 -15.82 -18.78 7.27
N ALA A 306 -17.05 -18.28 7.47
CA ALA A 306 -17.27 -17.01 8.12
C ALA A 306 -16.51 -17.05 9.46
N ALA A 307 -15.25 -16.65 9.44
CA ALA A 307 -14.53 -16.34 10.66
C ALA A 307 -15.17 -15.05 11.18
N GLY A 308 -15.81 -15.16 12.35
CA GLY A 308 -16.19 -13.99 13.13
C GLY A 308 -14.98 -13.07 13.28
N LEU A 309 -15.26 -11.76 13.37
CA LEU A 309 -14.26 -10.72 13.63
C LEU A 309 -13.19 -11.24 14.60
N PRO A 310 -11.91 -11.30 14.20
CA PRO A 310 -10.85 -11.75 15.09
C PRO A 310 -10.74 -10.78 16.27
N GLU A 311 -10.98 -11.27 17.48
CA GLU A 311 -10.53 -10.61 18.70
C GLU A 311 -9.01 -10.82 18.85
N THR A 312 -8.19 -10.20 17.98
CA THR A 312 -6.74 -10.09 18.17
C THR A 312 -6.22 -8.77 17.59
N THR A 313 -5.36 -8.08 18.33
CA THR A 313 -4.91 -6.69 18.07
C THR A 313 -3.95 -6.53 16.89
N GLU A 314 -3.39 -7.61 16.35
CA GLU A 314 -2.32 -7.55 15.33
C GLU A 314 -2.85 -7.56 13.89
N ALA A 315 -3.79 -8.45 13.56
CA ALA A 315 -4.49 -8.45 12.27
C ALA A 315 -5.29 -7.16 12.05
N LEU A 316 -5.86 -6.61 13.14
CA LEU A 316 -6.50 -5.29 13.12
C LEU A 316 -5.49 -4.18 12.81
N ALA A 317 -4.28 -4.26 13.38
CA ALA A 317 -3.22 -3.30 13.13
C ALA A 317 -2.69 -3.38 11.67
N ASP A 318 -2.63 -4.58 11.08
CA ASP A 318 -2.28 -4.76 9.67
C ASP A 318 -3.36 -4.22 8.74
N ALA A 319 -4.64 -4.50 9.02
CA ALA A 319 -5.76 -3.94 8.25
C ALA A 319 -5.80 -2.40 8.34
N VAL A 320 -5.50 -1.85 9.51
CA VAL A 320 -5.31 -0.41 9.72
C VAL A 320 -4.18 0.12 8.84
N ARG A 321 -2.99 -0.49 8.88
CA ARG A 321 -1.84 -0.05 8.08
C ARG A 321 -2.12 -0.13 6.58
N ALA A 322 -2.75 -1.22 6.12
CA ALA A 322 -3.09 -1.39 4.72
C ALA A 322 -4.11 -0.33 4.24
N ALA A 323 -5.12 -0.03 5.08
CA ALA A 323 -6.08 1.02 4.78
C ALA A 323 -5.41 2.41 4.74
N HIS A 324 -4.49 2.71 5.66
CA HIS A 324 -3.72 3.96 5.62
C HIS A 324 -2.90 4.09 4.32
N LEU A 325 -2.12 3.07 3.97
CA LEU A 325 -1.27 3.07 2.76
C LEU A 325 -2.08 3.21 1.46
N ARG A 326 -3.29 2.61 1.38
CA ARG A 326 -4.18 2.84 0.24
C ARG A 326 -4.62 4.31 0.15
N GLY A 327 -4.94 4.92 1.29
CA GLY A 327 -5.27 6.35 1.36
C GLY A 327 -4.16 7.24 0.78
N ASP A 328 -2.91 6.95 1.13
CA ASP A 328 -1.72 7.67 0.64
C ASP A 328 -1.51 7.53 -0.86
N GLU A 329 -1.68 6.31 -1.38
CA GLU A 329 -1.53 6.03 -2.80
C GLU A 329 -2.58 6.78 -3.62
N PHE A 330 -3.85 6.71 -3.24
CA PHE A 330 -4.91 7.47 -3.89
C PHE A 330 -4.68 8.98 -3.80
N SER A 331 -4.20 9.49 -2.68
CA SER A 331 -3.86 10.92 -2.51
C SER A 331 -2.73 11.35 -3.44
N ARG A 332 -1.67 10.55 -3.56
CA ARG A 332 -0.56 10.83 -4.50
C ARG A 332 -1.03 10.82 -5.95
N ARG A 333 -1.85 9.84 -6.34
CA ARG A 333 -2.44 9.78 -7.68
C ARG A 333 -3.32 10.99 -7.95
N ALA A 334 -4.16 11.40 -6.99
CA ALA A 334 -5.02 12.57 -7.11
C ALA A 334 -4.22 13.86 -7.33
N LEU A 335 -3.10 14.03 -6.62
CA LEU A 335 -2.21 15.19 -6.78
C LEU A 335 -1.53 15.25 -8.15
N LEU A 336 -1.27 14.09 -8.77
CA LEU A 336 -0.67 13.97 -10.10
C LEU A 336 -1.69 13.98 -11.25
N ALA A 337 -2.97 13.76 -10.94
CA ALA A 337 -4.03 13.71 -11.95
C ALA A 337 -4.18 15.05 -12.69
N GLY A 338 -4.08 14.99 -14.01
CA GLY A 338 -4.26 16.16 -14.88
C GLY A 338 -5.71 16.58 -15.04
N ASP A 339 -6.64 15.62 -14.86
CA ASP A 339 -8.09 15.83 -14.99
C ASP A 339 -8.76 16.09 -13.63
N ALA A 340 -9.76 16.98 -13.62
CA ALA A 340 -10.44 17.40 -12.39
C ALA A 340 -11.42 16.33 -11.86
N ASP A 341 -12.12 15.63 -12.75
CA ASP A 341 -13.10 14.61 -12.37
C ASP A 341 -12.40 13.32 -11.89
N GLU A 342 -11.26 12.98 -12.48
CA GLU A 342 -10.35 11.96 -11.99
C GLU A 342 -9.80 12.31 -10.60
N ARG A 343 -9.29 13.53 -10.42
CA ARG A 343 -8.78 14.03 -9.15
C ARG A 343 -9.81 13.95 -8.02
N GLU A 344 -11.04 14.38 -8.28
CA GLU A 344 -12.14 14.31 -7.30
C GLU A 344 -12.45 12.86 -6.90
N ARG A 345 -12.51 11.95 -7.88
CA ARG A 345 -12.74 10.51 -7.61
C ARG A 345 -11.63 9.90 -6.77
N LEU A 346 -10.37 10.19 -7.09
CA LEU A 346 -9.21 9.66 -6.37
C LEU A 346 -9.15 10.19 -4.92
N PHE A 347 -9.43 11.48 -4.69
CA PHE A 347 -9.52 12.01 -3.33
C PHE A 347 -10.69 11.42 -2.55
N ALA A 348 -11.83 11.14 -3.20
CA ALA A 348 -12.95 10.48 -2.56
C ALA A 348 -12.63 9.03 -2.15
N GLU A 349 -11.82 8.30 -2.92
CA GLU A 349 -11.30 6.98 -2.53
C GLU A 349 -10.31 7.09 -1.36
N ALA A 350 -9.37 8.03 -1.43
CA ALA A 350 -8.43 8.27 -0.34
C ALA A 350 -9.15 8.50 1.00
N ALA A 351 -10.18 9.35 1.00
CA ALA A 351 -10.97 9.62 2.19
C ALA A 351 -11.73 8.40 2.73
N ARG A 352 -12.21 7.49 1.87
CA ARG A 352 -12.85 6.25 2.32
C ARG A 352 -11.86 5.37 3.07
N TRP A 353 -10.65 5.23 2.55
CA TRP A 353 -9.60 4.42 3.14
C TRP A 353 -9.11 5.00 4.47
N PHE A 354 -8.82 6.30 4.51
CA PHE A 354 -8.46 6.99 5.73
C PHE A 354 -9.57 6.93 6.79
N ALA A 355 -10.83 7.11 6.41
CA ALA A 355 -11.98 6.96 7.33
C ALA A 355 -12.12 5.53 7.88
N SER A 356 -11.71 4.53 7.11
CA SER A 356 -11.69 3.14 7.58
C SER A 356 -10.61 2.92 8.63
N ALA A 357 -9.36 3.31 8.35
CA ALA A 357 -8.24 3.20 9.29
C ALA A 357 -8.47 4.02 10.56
N ALA A 358 -8.96 5.25 10.44
CA ALA A 358 -9.25 6.14 11.57
C ALA A 358 -10.30 5.56 12.54
N ARG A 359 -11.34 4.89 12.03
CA ARG A 359 -12.36 4.22 12.87
C ARG A 359 -11.78 3.06 13.67
N LEU A 360 -10.69 2.47 13.19
CA LEU A 360 -10.00 1.35 13.82
C LEU A 360 -8.85 1.81 14.73
N GLY A 361 -8.72 3.12 14.96
CA GLY A 361 -7.77 3.70 15.91
C GLY A 361 -6.50 4.25 15.28
N ASP A 362 -6.41 4.36 13.95
CA ASP A 362 -5.25 4.97 13.30
C ASP A 362 -5.29 6.50 13.40
N ALA A 363 -4.33 7.05 14.13
CA ALA A 363 -4.27 8.47 14.42
C ALA A 363 -3.85 9.29 13.19
N HIS A 364 -2.90 8.78 12.40
CA HIS A 364 -2.41 9.43 11.18
C HIS A 364 -3.49 9.52 10.10
N SER A 365 -4.20 8.43 9.82
CA SER A 365 -5.33 8.46 8.86
C SER A 365 -6.45 9.41 9.27
N ALA A 366 -6.68 9.60 10.58
CA ALA A 366 -7.62 10.60 11.04
C ALA A 366 -7.14 12.03 10.70
N THR A 367 -5.84 12.29 10.82
CA THR A 367 -5.22 13.54 10.38
C THR A 367 -5.30 13.71 8.86
N ASP A 368 -4.94 12.69 8.08
CA ASP A 368 -4.98 12.74 6.61
C ASP A 368 -6.39 12.97 6.09
N LEU A 369 -7.40 12.29 6.65
CA LEU A 369 -8.80 12.56 6.34
C LEU A 369 -9.19 14.02 6.65
N GLY A 370 -8.70 14.54 7.78
CA GLY A 370 -8.89 15.94 8.16
C GLY A 370 -8.29 16.92 7.14
N THR A 371 -7.09 16.64 6.64
CA THR A 371 -6.44 17.50 5.63
C THR A 371 -7.22 17.49 4.31
N LEU A 372 -7.76 16.35 3.89
CA LEU A 372 -8.59 16.26 2.68
C LEU A 372 -9.83 17.16 2.77
N TYR A 373 -10.50 17.23 3.93
CA TYR A 373 -11.63 18.15 4.14
C TYR A 373 -11.18 19.61 4.30
N LEU A 374 -10.06 19.85 4.99
CA LEU A 374 -9.49 21.18 5.22
C LEU A 374 -9.18 21.90 3.91
N TYR A 375 -8.60 21.18 2.96
CA TYR A 375 -8.20 21.67 1.63
C TYR A 375 -9.29 21.52 0.56
N ARG A 376 -10.50 21.07 0.94
CA ARG A 376 -11.65 20.89 0.03
C ARG A 376 -11.36 19.90 -1.10
N HIS A 377 -10.49 18.92 -0.87
CA HIS A 377 -10.25 17.81 -1.78
C HIS A 377 -11.41 16.81 -1.82
N VAL A 378 -12.23 16.80 -0.77
CA VAL A 378 -13.46 16.00 -0.68
C VAL A 378 -14.66 16.90 -0.40
N HIS A 379 -15.75 16.66 -1.11
CA HIS A 379 -16.98 17.41 -0.96
C HIS A 379 -17.69 17.08 0.37
N ALA A 380 -17.96 18.10 1.18
CA ALA A 380 -18.82 18.03 2.36
C ALA A 380 -19.63 19.32 2.50
N SER A 381 -20.86 19.21 2.99
CA SER A 381 -21.73 20.37 3.24
C SER A 381 -21.16 21.31 4.30
N ASP A 382 -20.44 20.74 5.28
CA ASP A 382 -19.63 21.47 6.25
C ASP A 382 -18.24 20.83 6.34
N ALA A 383 -17.36 21.23 5.42
CA ALA A 383 -16.02 20.68 5.35
C ALA A 383 -15.10 21.19 6.48
N ASP A 384 -15.39 22.35 7.11
CA ASP A 384 -14.62 22.79 8.27
C ASP A 384 -15.02 22.04 9.54
N GLY A 385 -16.31 21.78 9.75
CA GLY A 385 -16.79 20.92 10.83
C GLY A 385 -16.32 19.47 10.68
N ALA A 386 -16.26 18.94 9.45
CA ALA A 386 -15.71 17.61 9.17
C ALA A 386 -14.21 17.54 9.51
N ALA A 387 -13.41 18.51 9.05
CA ALA A 387 -11.98 18.59 9.38
C ALA A 387 -11.77 18.69 10.89
N TYR A 388 -12.56 19.53 11.59
CA TYR A 388 -12.52 19.64 13.05
C TYR A 388 -12.76 18.29 13.74
N GLY A 389 -13.79 17.55 13.33
CA GLY A 389 -14.09 16.23 13.89
C GLY A 389 -12.94 15.24 13.69
N CYS A 390 -12.31 15.24 12.52
CA CYS A 390 -11.18 14.38 12.21
C CYS A 390 -9.93 14.70 13.05
N PHE A 391 -9.54 15.98 13.15
CA PHE A 391 -8.37 16.38 13.95
C PHE A 391 -8.61 16.21 15.46
N ALA A 392 -9.84 16.45 15.94
CA ALA A 392 -10.20 16.15 17.32
C ALA A 392 -10.06 14.66 17.64
N HIS A 393 -10.50 13.79 16.72
CA HIS A 393 -10.33 12.34 16.84
C HIS A 393 -8.85 11.93 16.81
N ALA A 394 -8.07 12.39 15.83
CA ALA A 394 -6.63 12.13 15.73
C ALA A 394 -5.87 12.52 17.00
N ALA A 395 -6.15 13.72 17.51
CA ALA A 395 -5.51 14.22 18.71
C ALA A 395 -5.93 13.43 19.97
N SER A 396 -7.16 12.88 20.02
CA SER A 396 -7.60 11.98 21.10
C SER A 396 -6.87 10.64 21.08
N LEU A 397 -6.42 10.19 19.90
CA LEU A 397 -5.60 9.00 19.70
C LEU A 397 -4.11 9.25 19.94
N GLY A 398 -3.70 10.49 20.21
CA GLY A 398 -2.32 10.86 20.50
C GLY A 398 -1.50 11.32 19.29
N ASP A 399 -2.14 11.68 18.18
CA ASP A 399 -1.44 12.24 17.03
C ASP A 399 -0.98 13.69 17.27
N ALA A 400 0.32 13.94 17.10
CA ALA A 400 0.92 15.25 17.32
C ALA A 400 0.53 16.26 16.23
N GLU A 401 0.49 15.83 14.97
CA GLU A 401 0.14 16.68 13.84
C GLU A 401 -1.35 17.07 13.84
N GLY A 402 -2.23 16.11 14.11
CA GLY A 402 -3.67 16.33 14.27
C GLY A 402 -3.99 17.27 15.43
N ALA A 403 -3.27 17.17 16.56
CA ALA A 403 -3.39 18.14 17.65
C ALA A 403 -2.97 19.56 17.21
N CYS A 404 -1.95 19.67 16.36
CA CYS A 404 -1.50 20.95 15.81
C CYS A 404 -2.54 21.55 14.85
N TYR A 405 -3.09 20.76 13.93
CA TYR A 405 -4.16 21.21 13.03
C TYR A 405 -5.44 21.60 13.78
N LEU A 406 -5.79 20.89 14.86
CA LEU A 406 -6.89 21.29 15.73
C LEU A 406 -6.65 22.67 16.35
N GLY A 407 -5.41 22.96 16.78
CA GLY A 407 -5.00 24.28 17.24
C GLY A 407 -5.14 25.35 16.16
N ASP A 408 -4.77 25.05 14.92
CA ASP A 408 -4.97 25.94 13.77
C ASP A 408 -6.47 26.24 13.53
N LEU A 409 -7.36 25.24 13.70
CA LEU A 409 -8.80 25.44 13.59
C LEU A 409 -9.39 26.32 14.70
N HIS A 410 -8.96 26.13 15.96
CA HIS A 410 -9.36 26.99 17.07
C HIS A 410 -8.84 28.42 16.91
N ARG A 411 -7.60 28.58 16.44
CA ARG A 411 -7.02 29.89 16.14
C ARG A 411 -7.83 30.61 15.07
N ASP A 412 -8.26 29.91 14.03
CA ASP A 412 -8.92 30.53 12.87
C ASP A 412 -10.45 30.57 13.00
N GLY A 413 -11.03 29.90 14.02
CA GLY A 413 -12.48 29.75 14.17
C GLY A 413 -13.12 28.95 13.02
N ARG A 414 -12.41 27.94 12.51
CA ARG A 414 -12.89 27.08 11.41
C ARG A 414 -13.54 25.83 11.98
N GLY A 415 -14.83 25.63 11.70
CA GLY A 415 -15.60 24.50 12.24
C GLY A 415 -15.92 24.63 13.74
N CYS A 416 -15.50 25.73 14.37
CA CYS A 416 -15.69 26.05 15.78
C CYS A 416 -15.67 27.56 16.00
N THR A 417 -15.98 28.03 17.21
CA THR A 417 -15.75 29.43 17.59
C THR A 417 -14.26 29.66 17.82
N GLN A 418 -13.73 30.80 17.36
CA GLN A 418 -12.33 31.17 17.59
C GLN A 418 -12.00 31.22 19.08
N ASP A 419 -10.93 30.53 19.48
CA ASP A 419 -10.45 30.45 20.86
C ASP A 419 -8.91 30.30 20.88
N LEU A 420 -8.21 31.36 21.27
CA LEU A 420 -6.74 31.38 21.31
C LEU A 420 -6.16 30.64 22.52
N ASP A 421 -6.93 30.50 23.60
CA ASP A 421 -6.51 29.73 24.77
C ASP A 421 -6.56 28.23 24.45
N GLU A 422 -7.64 27.78 23.82
CA GLU A 422 -7.76 26.38 23.38
C GLU A 422 -6.74 26.05 22.27
N ALA A 423 -6.49 26.99 21.35
CA ALA A 423 -5.42 26.85 20.35
C ALA A 423 -4.05 26.66 21.02
N PHE A 424 -3.73 27.49 22.02
CA PHE A 424 -2.50 27.35 22.80
C PHE A 424 -2.40 25.98 23.47
N SER A 425 -3.47 25.52 24.12
CA SER A 425 -3.50 24.19 24.76
C SER A 425 -3.32 23.05 23.74
N CYS A 426 -3.87 23.19 22.54
CA CYS A 426 -3.68 22.23 21.45
C CYS A 426 -2.22 22.18 20.99
N TYR A 427 -1.57 23.33 20.77
CA TYR A 427 -0.15 23.36 20.37
C TYR A 427 0.79 22.86 21.47
N GLU A 428 0.49 23.16 22.74
CA GLU A 428 1.26 22.64 23.87
C GLU A 428 1.18 21.11 23.91
N ARG A 429 -0.03 20.55 23.75
CA ARG A 429 -0.23 19.11 23.63
C ARG A 429 0.48 18.52 22.42
N ALA A 430 0.43 19.18 21.26
CA ALA A 430 1.12 18.75 20.05
C ALA A 430 2.64 18.67 20.25
N SER A 431 3.25 19.71 20.84
CA SER A 431 4.68 19.75 21.16
C SER A 431 5.07 18.64 22.15
N GLN A 432 4.26 18.39 23.18
CA GLN A 432 4.48 17.29 24.13
C GLN A 432 4.33 15.90 23.51
N LEU A 433 3.41 15.72 22.56
CA LEU A 433 3.27 14.46 21.82
C LEU A 433 4.46 14.26 20.89
N ALA A 434 4.80 15.27 20.08
CA ALA A 434 5.94 15.25 19.17
C ALA A 434 7.25 14.87 19.88
N ALA A 435 7.54 15.50 21.02
CA ALA A 435 8.73 15.19 21.82
C ALA A 435 8.79 13.75 22.37
N ARG A 436 7.68 13.02 22.37
CA ARG A 436 7.58 11.62 22.83
C ARG A 436 7.52 10.62 21.68
N THR A 437 6.99 11.01 20.53
CA THR A 437 6.61 10.09 19.45
C THR A 437 7.39 10.29 18.16
N LEU A 438 8.08 11.42 17.97
CA LEU A 438 8.78 11.76 16.73
C LEU A 438 10.30 11.92 16.95
N ASP A 439 11.07 11.52 15.95
CA ASP A 439 12.51 11.73 15.85
C ASP A 439 12.81 13.00 15.03
N ALA A 440 13.30 14.04 15.70
CA ALA A 440 13.63 15.31 15.04
C ALA A 440 14.86 15.22 14.11
N ASP A 441 15.64 14.14 14.21
CA ASP A 441 16.79 13.89 13.34
C ASP A 441 16.40 13.14 12.05
N ASP A 442 15.20 12.53 11.99
CA ASP A 442 14.63 12.03 10.73
C ASP A 442 14.12 13.19 9.86
N PRO A 443 14.46 13.26 8.57
CA PRO A 443 14.04 14.39 7.73
C PRO A 443 12.52 14.57 7.60
N HIS A 444 11.75 13.49 7.55
CA HIS A 444 10.30 13.55 7.39
C HIS A 444 9.61 13.91 8.70
N GLU A 445 10.00 13.26 9.81
CA GLU A 445 9.43 13.56 11.14
C GLU A 445 9.90 14.92 11.66
N GLY A 446 11.14 15.30 11.38
CA GLY A 446 11.72 16.62 11.69
C GLY A 446 10.96 17.78 11.03
N ALA A 447 10.36 17.56 9.86
CA ALA A 447 9.50 18.56 9.23
C ALA A 447 8.23 18.83 10.05
N THR A 448 7.59 17.77 10.56
CA THR A 448 6.41 17.86 11.44
C THR A 448 6.76 18.50 12.77
N VAL A 449 7.88 18.10 13.39
CA VAL A 449 8.40 18.75 14.62
C VAL A 449 8.63 20.24 14.37
N GLY A 450 9.25 20.60 13.26
CA GLY A 450 9.50 21.99 12.88
C GLY A 450 8.23 22.83 12.80
N LEU A 451 7.17 22.30 12.18
CA LEU A 451 5.86 22.95 12.08
C LEU A 451 5.23 23.15 13.46
N ILE A 452 5.19 22.11 14.29
CA ILE A 452 4.58 22.14 15.63
C ILE A 452 5.27 23.16 16.52
N GLU A 453 6.60 23.12 16.57
CA GLU A 453 7.39 24.05 17.39
C GLU A 453 7.24 25.50 16.90
N LEU A 454 7.12 25.72 15.59
CA LEU A 454 6.85 27.03 15.03
C LEU A 454 5.46 27.56 15.45
N ARG A 455 4.43 26.71 15.44
CA ARG A 455 3.09 27.09 15.92
C ARG A 455 3.10 27.41 17.41
N MET A 456 3.80 26.61 18.22
CA MET A 456 3.92 26.86 19.65
C MET A 456 4.68 28.16 19.97
N ALA A 457 5.74 28.47 19.22
CA ALA A 457 6.46 29.74 19.35
C ALA A 457 5.55 30.94 19.08
N ASN A 458 4.76 30.89 18.00
CA ASN A 458 3.78 31.93 17.67
C ASN A 458 2.70 32.07 18.75
N ALA A 459 2.27 30.95 19.34
CA ALA A 459 1.27 30.96 20.41
C ALA A 459 1.77 31.66 21.69
N TYR A 460 3.07 31.50 22.02
CA TYR A 460 3.69 32.30 23.09
C TYR A 460 3.79 33.78 22.74
N GLU A 461 4.03 34.15 21.48
CA GLU A 461 3.97 35.56 21.07
C GLU A 461 2.56 36.16 21.24
N TRP A 462 1.48 35.40 21.02
CA TRP A 462 0.12 35.87 21.32
C TRP A 462 -0.05 36.21 22.80
N ARG A 463 0.51 35.38 23.71
CA ARG A 463 0.50 35.64 25.16
C ARG A 463 1.26 36.92 25.52
N LEU A 464 2.35 37.23 24.81
CA LEU A 464 3.08 38.49 24.99
C LEU A 464 2.25 39.69 24.51
N ALA A 465 1.50 39.51 23.41
CA ALA A 465 0.71 40.56 22.78
C ALA A 465 -0.63 40.84 23.48
N ASP A 466 -1.25 39.85 24.13
CA ASP A 466 -2.54 39.95 24.83
C ASP A 466 -2.52 40.97 25.98
N GLY A 467 -1.34 41.42 26.41
CA GLY A 467 -1.19 42.56 27.33
C GLY A 467 -1.75 42.30 28.74
N GLY A 468 -1.99 41.04 29.09
CA GLY A 468 -2.38 40.63 30.44
C GLY A 468 -1.40 41.12 31.50
N PRO A 469 -1.79 41.17 32.80
CA PRO A 469 -0.96 41.72 33.88
C PRO A 469 0.20 40.79 34.23
N HIS A 470 1.14 40.61 33.31
CA HIS A 470 2.36 39.85 33.50
C HIS A 470 3.39 40.73 34.18
N THR A 471 3.98 40.24 35.27
CA THR A 471 5.19 40.86 35.83
C THR A 471 6.32 40.77 34.80
N PRO A 472 7.34 41.65 34.86
CA PRO A 472 8.51 41.56 33.98
C PRO A 472 9.14 40.15 33.95
N ASP A 473 9.18 39.46 35.09
CA ASP A 473 9.68 38.09 35.20
C ASP A 473 8.80 37.06 34.49
N VAL A 474 7.48 37.24 34.49
CA VAL A 474 6.56 36.37 33.72
C VAL A 474 6.75 36.62 32.23
N HIS A 475 6.83 37.89 31.82
CA HIS A 475 7.05 38.27 30.42
C HIS A 475 8.37 37.71 29.88
N ALA A 476 9.47 37.85 30.63
CA ALA A 476 10.78 37.31 30.25
C ALA A 476 10.77 35.78 30.12
N ARG A 477 10.04 35.07 30.99
CA ARG A 477 9.88 33.60 30.88
C ARG A 477 9.09 33.19 29.65
N ILE A 478 8.01 33.90 29.33
CA ILE A 478 7.21 33.64 28.11
C ILE A 478 8.07 33.88 26.86
N ALA A 479 8.80 34.99 26.80
CA ALA A 479 9.71 35.30 25.69
C ALA A 479 10.84 34.26 25.55
N ALA A 480 11.40 33.78 26.67
CA ALA A 480 12.40 32.72 26.66
C ALA A 480 11.83 31.39 26.13
N GLN A 481 10.58 31.05 26.46
CA GLN A 481 9.91 29.87 25.89
C GLN A 481 9.69 30.05 24.38
N ALA A 482 9.17 31.19 23.93
CA ALA A 482 9.00 31.48 22.50
C ALA A 482 10.31 31.30 21.72
N LEU A 483 11.40 31.88 22.21
CA LEU A 483 12.73 31.75 21.61
C LEU A 483 13.23 30.29 21.57
N ALA A 484 13.00 29.52 22.64
CA ALA A 484 13.39 28.11 22.68
C ALA A 484 12.63 27.28 21.62
N HIS A 485 11.33 27.50 21.48
CA HIS A 485 10.51 26.86 20.44
C HIS A 485 10.96 27.26 19.03
N TYR A 486 11.25 28.54 18.78
CA TYR A 486 11.78 28.97 17.47
C TYR A 486 13.11 28.31 17.11
N ARG A 487 14.03 28.16 18.08
CA ARG A 487 15.31 27.47 17.84
C ARG A 487 15.11 26.00 17.51
N ARG A 488 14.21 25.31 18.21
CA ARG A 488 13.87 23.91 17.88
C ARG A 488 13.20 23.80 16.50
N ALA A 489 12.27 24.71 16.20
CA ALA A 489 11.61 24.76 14.90
C ALA A 489 12.62 24.96 13.76
N HIS A 490 13.55 25.89 13.92
CA HIS A 490 14.60 26.14 12.93
C HIS A 490 15.52 24.92 12.75
N ALA A 491 16.00 24.33 13.84
CA ALA A 491 16.88 23.16 13.78
C ALA A 491 16.20 21.97 13.05
N ALA A 492 14.97 21.63 13.43
CA ALA A 492 14.24 20.51 12.82
C ALA A 492 13.91 20.78 11.34
N ALA A 493 13.54 22.01 10.98
CA ALA A 493 13.33 22.40 9.58
C ALA A 493 14.63 22.32 8.75
N MET A 494 15.79 22.66 9.33
CA MET A 494 17.08 22.51 8.65
C MET A 494 17.44 21.04 8.43
N THR A 495 17.19 20.15 9.40
CA THR A 495 17.33 18.69 9.21
C THR A 495 16.51 18.18 8.02
N ALA A 496 15.24 18.60 7.92
CA ALA A 496 14.38 18.23 6.80
C ALA A 496 14.93 18.72 5.44
N ILE A 497 15.43 19.96 5.39
CA ILE A 497 16.03 20.55 4.18
C ILE A 497 17.30 19.80 3.76
N ASP A 498 18.18 19.50 4.71
CA ASP A 498 19.43 18.79 4.46
C ASP A 498 19.18 17.34 4.01
N GLY A 499 18.10 16.72 4.50
CA GLY A 499 17.58 15.43 4.04
C GLY A 499 16.88 15.45 2.67
N GLY A 500 16.73 16.61 2.04
CA GLY A 500 16.21 16.76 0.68
C GLY A 500 14.81 17.36 0.56
N LEU A 501 14.11 17.63 1.68
CA LEU A 501 12.75 18.20 1.70
C LEU A 501 12.79 19.74 1.62
N ARG A 502 13.30 20.26 0.50
CA ARG A 502 13.52 21.71 0.30
C ARG A 502 12.28 22.58 0.40
N MET A 503 11.08 22.00 0.37
CA MET A 503 9.81 22.71 0.54
C MET A 503 9.66 23.38 1.92
N TYR A 504 10.41 22.92 2.94
CA TYR A 504 10.38 23.46 4.32
C TYR A 504 11.29 24.68 4.55
N LEU A 505 11.88 25.23 3.47
CA LEU A 505 12.69 26.44 3.54
C LEU A 505 11.91 27.62 4.15
N LYS A 506 10.61 27.72 3.87
CA LYS A 506 9.76 28.79 4.40
C LYS A 506 9.68 28.73 5.92
N GLU A 507 9.45 27.56 6.48
CA GLU A 507 9.36 27.32 7.92
C GLU A 507 10.68 27.63 8.62
N ALA A 508 11.81 27.20 8.04
CA ALA A 508 13.14 27.54 8.54
C ALA A 508 13.39 29.06 8.57
N MET A 509 12.99 29.77 7.50
CA MET A 509 13.10 31.24 7.42
C MET A 509 12.19 31.95 8.42
N LEU A 510 10.96 31.50 8.60
CA LEU A 510 10.02 32.06 9.58
C LEU A 510 10.53 31.87 11.00
N ALA A 511 11.06 30.68 11.30
CA ALA A 511 11.67 30.39 12.60
C ALA A 511 12.90 31.27 12.84
N GLN A 512 13.79 31.41 11.86
CA GLN A 512 14.97 32.27 11.94
C GLN A 512 14.60 33.74 12.18
N ALA A 513 13.60 34.25 11.46
CA ALA A 513 13.11 35.61 11.69
C ALA A 513 12.49 35.77 13.09
N GLY A 514 11.87 34.72 13.64
CA GLY A 514 11.40 34.68 15.02
C GLY A 514 12.52 34.78 16.04
N ILE A 515 13.60 34.00 15.85
CA ILE A 515 14.82 34.06 16.67
C ILE A 515 15.37 35.49 16.69
N GLU A 516 15.56 36.08 15.51
CA GLU A 516 16.10 37.43 15.37
C GLU A 516 15.22 38.48 16.07
N ARG A 517 13.89 38.38 15.92
CA ARG A 517 12.96 39.29 16.62
C ARG A 517 13.04 39.16 18.13
N MET A 518 13.07 37.93 18.65
CA MET A 518 13.10 37.68 20.10
C MET A 518 14.44 38.06 20.73
N GLU A 519 15.55 37.91 20.00
CA GLU A 519 16.89 38.33 20.44
C GLU A 519 17.11 39.85 20.32
N ALA A 520 16.46 40.51 19.35
CA ALA A 520 16.53 41.95 19.17
C ALA A 520 15.66 42.75 20.16
N GLN A 521 14.72 42.10 20.85
CA GLN A 521 13.99 42.74 21.94
C GLN A 521 14.94 42.90 23.14
N PRO A 522 15.35 44.12 23.52
CA PRO A 522 16.20 44.29 24.68
C PRO A 522 15.44 43.76 25.89
N VAL A 523 16.05 42.81 26.60
CA VAL A 523 15.69 42.54 28.00
C VAL A 523 15.68 43.89 28.66
N ALA A 524 14.50 44.36 29.09
CA ALA A 524 14.40 45.57 29.87
C ALA A 524 15.14 45.32 31.19
N THR A 525 16.45 45.54 31.19
CA THR A 525 17.27 45.69 32.38
C THR A 525 16.80 46.97 33.04
N ARG A 526 15.75 46.87 33.86
CA ARG A 526 15.40 47.89 34.83
C ARG A 526 16.31 47.73 36.04
N ALA A 527 17.51 48.28 35.90
CA ALA A 527 18.30 48.84 36.98
C ALA A 527 19.28 49.81 36.30
N ASP A 528 18.84 51.05 36.05
CA ASP A 528 19.68 52.27 36.14
C ASP A 528 18.96 53.55 35.66
N ASP A 529 17.79 53.48 35.01
CA ASP A 529 17.05 54.71 34.61
C ASP A 529 16.22 55.37 35.73
N ALA A 530 16.60 55.18 37.00
CA ALA A 530 15.98 55.86 38.15
C ALA A 530 16.82 57.04 38.68
N GLU A 531 17.98 57.35 38.09
CA GLU A 531 18.88 58.38 38.61
C GLU A 531 19.02 59.64 37.75
N GLU A 532 18.33 59.75 36.60
CA GLU A 532 18.43 60.95 35.75
C GLU A 532 17.17 61.84 35.70
N LEU A 533 16.21 61.63 36.60
CA LEU A 533 15.05 62.50 36.80
C LEU A 533 14.98 63.14 38.21
N ARG A 534 16.10 63.13 38.96
CA ARG A 534 16.21 63.83 40.27
C ARG A 534 17.08 65.09 40.28
N GLU A 535 17.69 65.50 39.17
CA GLU A 535 18.55 66.70 39.15
C GLU A 535 18.06 67.89 38.31
N THR A 536 16.86 67.87 37.74
CA THR A 536 16.30 69.05 37.04
C THR A 536 14.92 69.41 37.55
N GLY A 537 14.85 69.79 38.83
CA GLY A 537 13.65 70.33 39.47
C GLY A 537 13.95 71.51 40.40
N GLY A 538 14.93 72.33 40.03
CA GLY A 538 15.20 73.61 40.67
C GLY A 538 14.15 74.65 40.26
N GLU A 539 13.37 75.07 41.25
CA GLU A 539 12.81 76.42 41.43
C GLU A 539 12.02 77.05 40.27
N THR A 540 10.71 77.24 40.48
CA THR A 540 10.08 78.57 40.57
C THR A 540 8.54 78.46 40.51
N HIS A 541 7.85 78.79 41.60
CA HIS A 541 6.90 79.91 41.65
C HIS A 541 6.22 79.96 43.02
N GLY A 542 6.48 81.08 43.72
CA GLY A 542 5.77 81.45 44.93
C GLY A 542 4.43 82.12 44.63
N THR A 543 3.55 82.06 45.62
CA THR A 543 2.48 83.04 45.83
C THR A 543 2.14 83.06 47.32
N HIS A 544 2.47 84.14 48.03
CA HIS A 544 1.49 85.05 48.64
C HIS A 544 2.10 85.95 49.74
N VAL A 545 1.85 87.25 49.55
CA VAL A 545 1.97 88.42 50.46
C VAL A 545 3.36 89.01 50.67
#